data_AF-A0A7C3YZM5-F1
#
_entry.id   AF-A0A7C3YZM5-F1
#
_cell.length_a   1.000
_cell.length_b   1.000
_cell.length_c   1.000
_cell.angle_alpha   90.00
_cell.angle_beta   90.00
_cell.angle_gamma   90.00
#
_symmetry.space_group_name_H-M   'P 1'
#
loop_
_entity.id
_entity.type
_entity.pdbx_description
1 polymer ?
#
loop_
_entity_poly.entity_id
_entity_poly.type
_entity_poly.pdbx_seq_one_letter_code
_entity_poly.pdbx_strand_id
1 'polypeptide(L)'
;KTEKREIGIRIPDHPVPPALARLLERPIINTTARLSGEEPLTEPKQIERVFKGKIDIIIDGGPLLGDPSTVLRISEGRVEVLRQGKGHFTVPPNP
;
A
#
# COMPACT_ATOMS: atom_id res chain seq x y z
N LYS A 1 -5.42 19.91 9.05
CA LYS A 1 -6.82 19.91 8.56
C LYS A 1 -6.82 19.32 7.16
N THR A 2 -7.04 18.02 7.03
CA THR A 2 -7.06 17.35 5.71
C THR A 2 -8.51 17.29 5.26
N GLU A 3 -8.93 18.25 4.45
CA GLU A 3 -10.30 18.39 3.92
C GLU A 3 -10.59 17.44 2.75
N LYS A 4 -10.08 16.20 2.79
CA LYS A 4 -10.39 15.20 1.76
C LYS A 4 -11.44 14.24 2.31
N ARG A 5 -12.65 14.30 1.74
CA ARG A 5 -13.76 13.35 1.99
C ARG A 5 -13.58 12.03 1.23
N GLU A 6 -12.34 11.66 0.90
CA GLU A 6 -12.00 10.49 0.10
C GLU A 6 -11.23 9.48 0.95
N ILE A 7 -11.48 8.19 0.76
CA ILE A 7 -10.73 7.11 1.40
C ILE A 7 -10.04 6.26 0.33
N GLY A 8 -8.75 5.98 0.53
CA GLY A 8 -8.00 5.04 -0.30
C GLY A 8 -8.12 3.63 0.23
N ILE A 9 -8.50 2.68 -0.61
CA ILE A 9 -8.59 1.26 -0.27
C ILE A 9 -7.68 0.46 -1.20
N ARG A 10 -7.00 -0.54 -0.66
CA ARG A 10 -6.15 -1.48 -1.42
C ARG A 10 -6.33 -2.89 -0.89
N ILE A 11 -6.45 -3.86 -1.80
CA ILE A 11 -6.38 -5.28 -1.49
C ILE A 11 -5.07 -5.80 -2.11
N PRO A 12 -4.00 -6.04 -1.32
CA PRO A 12 -2.72 -6.49 -1.84
C PRO A 12 -2.79 -7.93 -2.36
N ASP A 13 -2.13 -8.19 -3.48
CA ASP A 13 -1.83 -9.54 -3.98
C ASP A 13 -0.62 -10.12 -3.22
N HIS A 14 -0.82 -10.35 -1.92
CA HIS A 14 0.14 -10.98 -1.02
C HIS A 14 -0.66 -11.67 0.10
N PRO A 15 -0.30 -12.88 0.55
CA PRO A 15 -1.11 -13.64 1.51
C PRO A 15 -1.19 -12.98 2.89
N VAL A 16 -0.13 -12.31 3.34
CA VAL A 16 -0.03 -11.78 4.72
C VAL A 16 -1.03 -10.67 5.04
N PRO A 17 -1.14 -9.53 4.31
CA PRO A 17 -2.04 -8.45 4.72
C PRO A 17 -3.53 -8.86 4.80
N PRO A 18 -4.10 -9.61 3.83
CA PRO A 18 -5.47 -10.11 3.93
C PRO A 18 -5.67 -11.10 5.07
N ALA A 19 -4.70 -11.98 5.33
CA ALA A 19 -4.78 -12.92 6.46
C ALA A 19 -4.79 -12.17 7.81
N LEU A 20 -3.95 -11.15 7.96
CA LEU A 20 -3.90 -10.32 9.16
C LEU A 20 -5.20 -9.52 9.35
N ALA A 21 -5.74 -8.93 8.29
CA ALA A 21 -7.01 -8.20 8.38
C ALA A 21 -8.19 -9.11 8.77
N ARG A 22 -8.20 -10.35 8.27
CA ARG A 22 -9.19 -11.37 8.67
C ARG A 22 -9.05 -11.76 10.13
N LEU A 23 -7.82 -12.01 10.60
CA LEU A 23 -7.55 -12.38 11.98
C LEU A 23 -7.97 -11.28 12.97
N LEU A 24 -7.77 -10.01 12.60
CA LEU A 24 -8.12 -8.86 13.42
C LEU A 24 -9.60 -8.44 13.30
N GLU A 25 -10.33 -9.02 12.35
CA GLU A 25 -11.71 -8.64 11.98
C GLU A 25 -11.88 -7.12 11.72
N ARG A 26 -10.81 -6.47 11.24
CA ARG A 26 -10.72 -5.01 11.11
C ARG A 26 -9.81 -4.61 9.93
N PRO A 27 -10.05 -3.45 9.29
CA PRO A 27 -9.15 -2.93 8.28
C PRO A 27 -7.81 -2.50 8.90
N ILE A 28 -6.75 -2.58 8.10
CA ILE A 28 -5.40 -2.19 8.49
C ILE A 28 -5.03 -0.91 7.75
N ILE A 29 -4.64 0.12 8.49
CA ILE A 29 -4.04 1.32 7.94
C ILE A 29 -2.54 1.10 7.93
N ASN A 30 -1.92 1.20 6.76
CA ASN A 30 -0.47 1.10 6.62
C ASN A 30 0.08 2.19 5.70
N THR A 31 1.40 2.34 5.76
CA THR A 31 2.18 3.14 4.82
C THR A 31 3.38 2.33 4.35
N THR A 32 4.09 2.81 3.34
CA THR A 32 5.34 2.20 2.89
C THR A 32 6.40 2.29 3.99
N ALA A 33 7.08 1.17 4.26
CA ALA A 33 8.22 1.12 5.17
C ALA A 33 9.41 1.87 4.57
N ARG A 34 9.54 3.16 4.92
CA ARG A 34 10.63 4.03 4.46
C ARG A 34 10.97 5.07 5.52
N LEU A 35 12.21 5.56 5.49
CA LEU A 35 12.58 6.78 6.21
C LEU A 35 12.15 8.01 5.39
N SER A 36 11.96 9.14 6.08
CA SER A 36 11.49 10.36 5.42
C SER A 36 12.53 10.85 4.41
N GLY A 37 12.15 10.94 3.14
CA GLY A 37 13.03 11.37 2.04
C GLY A 37 13.88 10.25 1.44
N GLU A 38 13.76 9.01 1.94
CA GLU A 38 14.49 7.86 1.42
C GLU A 38 13.59 6.92 0.60
N GLU A 39 14.23 6.08 -0.20
CA GLU A 39 13.56 5.03 -0.96
C GLU A 39 12.94 3.97 -0.04
N PRO A 40 11.87 3.29 -0.50
CA PRO A 40 11.28 2.17 0.23
C PRO A 40 12.29 1.07 0.56
N LEU A 41 12.22 0.58 1.79
CA LEU A 41 12.97 -0.60 2.20
C LEU A 41 12.24 -1.86 1.74
N THR A 42 12.93 -2.73 1.03
CA THR A 42 12.38 -3.97 0.46
C THR A 42 12.94 -5.23 1.12
N GLU A 43 14.11 -5.12 1.75
CA GLU A 43 14.83 -6.23 2.36
C GLU A 43 14.52 -6.35 3.86
N PRO A 44 14.00 -7.50 4.33
CA PRO A 44 13.60 -7.70 5.73
C PRO A 44 14.72 -7.39 6.74
N LYS A 45 15.95 -7.84 6.47
CA LYS A 45 17.12 -7.57 7.32
C LYS A 45 17.46 -6.08 7.43
N GLN A 46 17.22 -5.31 6.37
CA GLN A 46 17.43 -3.86 6.38
C GLN A 46 16.31 -3.17 7.16
N ILE A 47 15.05 -3.58 6.96
CA ILE A 47 13.90 -3.08 7.72
C ILE A 47 14.12 -3.32 9.22
N GLU A 48 14.48 -4.53 9.62
CA GLU A 48 14.77 -4.87 11.01
C GLU A 48 15.86 -3.97 11.59
N ARG A 49 16.96 -3.76 10.87
CA ARG A 49 18.05 -2.90 11.34
C ARG A 49 17.61 -1.45 11.52
N VAL A 50 16.85 -0.90 10.58
CA VAL A 50 16.42 0.52 10.59
C VAL A 50 15.37 0.79 11.66
N PHE A 51 14.44 -0.16 11.86
CA PHE A 51 13.32 -0.04 12.79
C PHE A 51 13.54 -0.78 14.11
N LYS A 52 14.74 -1.31 14.36
CA LYS A 52 15.10 -2.02 15.60
C LYS A 52 14.72 -1.19 16.83
N GLY A 53 13.88 -1.76 17.69
CA GLY A 53 13.41 -1.11 18.92
C GLY A 53 12.42 0.04 18.71
N LYS A 54 11.95 0.29 17.49
CA LYS A 54 10.94 1.31 17.15
C LYS A 54 9.57 0.73 16.79
N ILE A 55 9.49 -0.58 16.58
CA ILE A 55 8.28 -1.32 16.22
C ILE A 55 8.17 -2.57 17.09
N ASP A 56 6.95 -2.96 17.42
CA ASP A 56 6.69 -4.10 18.30
C ASP A 56 6.93 -5.45 17.61
N ILE A 57 6.58 -5.53 16.31
CA ILE A 57 6.57 -6.79 15.56
C ILE A 57 7.04 -6.55 14.12
N ILE A 58 7.79 -7.51 13.59
CA ILE A 58 8.14 -7.63 12.16
C ILE A 58 7.59 -8.97 11.67
N ILE A 59 6.90 -8.94 10.53
CA ILE A 59 6.48 -10.14 9.80
C ILE A 59 7.37 -10.25 8.56
N ASP A 60 8.31 -11.19 8.60
CA ASP A 60 9.22 -11.45 7.47
C ASP A 60 8.51 -12.30 6.41
N GLY A 61 8.25 -11.70 5.24
CA GLY A 61 7.70 -12.35 4.05
C GLY A 61 8.72 -12.54 2.93
N GLY A 62 10.01 -12.35 3.22
CA GLY A 62 11.08 -12.25 2.24
C GLY A 62 11.17 -10.87 1.56
N PRO A 63 12.10 -10.72 0.61
CA PRO A 63 12.29 -9.48 -0.15
C PRO A 63 11.02 -9.09 -0.93
N LEU A 64 10.58 -7.85 -0.74
CA LEU A 64 9.41 -7.31 -1.43
C LEU A 64 9.85 -6.41 -2.58
N LEU A 65 9.94 -6.96 -3.79
CA LEU A 65 10.20 -6.20 -5.00
C LEU A 65 8.88 -5.93 -5.74
N GLY A 66 8.67 -4.69 -6.17
CA GLY A 66 7.54 -4.39 -7.03
C GLY A 66 7.28 -2.91 -7.18
N ASP A 67 6.75 -2.56 -8.35
CA ASP A 67 6.26 -1.23 -8.62
C ASP A 67 5.12 -0.86 -7.67
N PRO A 68 4.97 0.44 -7.36
CA PRO A 68 3.83 0.92 -6.59
C PRO A 68 2.50 0.48 -7.23
N SER A 69 1.44 0.43 -6.42
CA SER A 69 0.10 0.19 -6.95
C SER A 69 -0.33 1.33 -7.85
N THR A 70 -1.11 1.00 -8.87
CA THR A 70 -1.95 1.95 -9.58
C THR A 70 -2.97 2.52 -8.62
N VAL A 71 -3.19 3.83 -8.68
CA VAL A 71 -4.15 4.53 -7.82
C VAL A 71 -5.22 5.12 -8.73
N LEU A 72 -6.44 4.65 -8.56
CA LEU A 72 -7.62 5.17 -9.22
C LEU A 72 -8.40 6.01 -8.23
N ARG A 73 -8.83 7.20 -8.64
CA ARG A 73 -9.89 7.94 -7.96
C ARG A 73 -11.20 7.62 -8.66
N ILE A 74 -12.19 7.24 -7.87
CA ILE A 74 -13.56 7.02 -8.36
C ILE A 74 -14.45 8.00 -7.62
N SER A 75 -15.06 8.93 -8.36
CA SER A 75 -15.97 9.93 -7.81
C SER A 75 -17.01 10.31 -8.86
N GLU A 76 -18.26 10.49 -8.43
CA GLU A 76 -19.36 10.96 -9.30
C GLU A 76 -19.51 10.15 -10.61
N GLY A 77 -19.32 8.82 -10.53
CA GLY A 77 -19.41 7.93 -11.69
C GLY A 77 -18.24 8.03 -12.68
N ARG A 78 -17.19 8.79 -12.36
CA ARG A 78 -15.97 8.95 -13.17
C ARG A 78 -14.79 8.23 -12.53
N VAL A 79 -13.90 7.73 -13.37
CA VAL A 79 -12.64 7.11 -12.97
C VAL A 79 -11.48 7.96 -13.48
N GLU A 80 -10.58 8.35 -12.58
CA GLU A 80 -9.36 9.11 -12.87
C GLU A 80 -8.15 8.28 -12.43
N VAL A 81 -7.14 8.16 -13.29
CA VAL A 81 -5.86 7.52 -12.92
C VAL A 81 -4.97 8.55 -12.25
N LEU A 82 -4.86 8.51 -10.92
CA LEU A 82 -3.99 9.43 -10.16
C LEU A 82 -2.52 9.04 -10.25
N ARG A 83 -2.24 7.73 -10.38
CA ARG A 83 -0.89 7.19 -10.53
C ARG A 83 -0.95 5.87 -11.27
N GLN A 84 -0.16 5.72 -12.32
CA GLN A 84 0.06 4.42 -12.97
C GLN A 84 1.11 3.62 -12.21
N GLY A 85 0.82 2.34 -11.95
CA GLY A 85 1.72 1.40 -11.28
C GLY A 85 1.57 -0.01 -11.84
N LYS A 86 1.86 -1.04 -11.03
CA LYS A 86 1.87 -2.46 -11.45
C LYS A 86 0.55 -2.94 -12.10
N GLY A 87 -0.59 -2.41 -11.67
CA GLY A 87 -1.89 -2.74 -12.24
C GLY A 87 -2.20 -1.85 -13.45
N HIS A 88 -1.83 -2.24 -14.67
CA HIS A 88 -2.14 -1.43 -15.85
C HIS A 88 -3.64 -1.17 -15.95
N PHE A 89 -4.03 0.11 -16.04
CA PHE A 89 -5.43 0.50 -16.17
C PHE A 89 -5.51 1.70 -17.09
N THR A 90 -6.36 1.58 -18.10
CA THR A 90 -6.73 2.69 -18.98
C THR A 90 -8.18 3.05 -18.71
N VAL A 91 -8.47 4.34 -18.63
CA VAL A 91 -9.86 4.80 -18.56
C VAL A 91 -10.51 4.44 -19.89
N PRO A 92 -11.62 3.67 -19.89
CA PRO A 92 -12.34 3.39 -21.12
C PRO A 92 -12.76 4.70 -21.77
N PRO A 93 -12.61 4.88 -23.10
CA PRO A 93 -13.40 5.90 -23.79
C PRO A 93 -14.87 5.59 -23.49
N ASN A 94 -15.62 6.59 -23.01
CA ASN A 94 -16.98 6.51 -22.44
C ASN A 94 -17.87 5.34 -22.93
N PRO A 95 -18.74 4.78 -22.07
CA PRO A 95 -19.84 3.92 -22.53
C PRO A 95 -20.78 4.65 -23.50
#